data_AF-A0A6B0UUR9-F1
#
_entry.id   AF-A0A6B0UUR9-F1
#
_cell.length_a   1.000
_cell.length_b   1.000
_cell.length_c   1.000
_cell.angle_alpha   90.00
_cell.angle_beta   90.00
_cell.angle_gamma   90.00
#
_symmetry.space_group_name_H-M   'P 1'
#
loop_
_entity.id
_entity.type
_entity.pdbx_description
1 polymer ?
#
loop_
_entity_poly.entity_id
_entity_poly.type
_entity_poly.pdbx_seq_one_letter_code
_entity_poly.pdbx_strand_id
1 'polypeptide(L)'
;MLYSKSFFIMLATALGVFGTTFTENQASIKVGVHLLCDTSFLASRIKPPAPVSSVQTYLNVMLHTAEVYFRELDCPKIELYLVGLYNTTKEDEKTFEVTETNYDAIYMDGPFTLALFQEWVERSGKFNESDIVILLTSCLI
;
A
#
# COMPACT_ATOMS: atom_id res chain seq x y z
N MET A 1 -12.81 6.79 28.75
CA MET A 1 -12.75 6.84 27.28
C MET A 1 -11.48 6.14 26.85
N LEU A 2 -11.58 4.89 26.41
CA LEU A 2 -10.49 4.14 25.77
C LEU A 2 -11.00 3.77 24.37
N TYR A 3 -10.42 4.35 23.32
CA TYR A 3 -10.60 3.87 21.95
C TYR A 3 -9.39 3.01 21.63
N SER A 4 -9.55 1.69 21.71
CA SER A 4 -8.64 0.72 21.14
C SER A 4 -9.06 0.50 19.69
N LYS A 5 -8.21 0.85 18.72
CA LYS A 5 -8.40 0.52 17.31
C LYS A 5 -7.54 -0.70 16.96
N SER A 6 -8.26 -1.81 16.81
CA SER A 6 -8.05 -2.95 15.93
C SER A 6 -6.69 -3.67 15.91
N PHE A 7 -6.62 -4.72 16.73
CA PHE A 7 -5.91 -5.96 16.40
C PHE A 7 -6.66 -6.68 15.27
N PHE A 8 -5.97 -7.07 14.18
CA PHE A 8 -6.50 -8.06 13.24
C PHE A 8 -6.32 -9.46 13.84
N ILE A 9 -7.36 -9.98 14.50
CA ILE A 9 -7.53 -11.43 14.70
C ILE A 9 -8.70 -11.85 13.83
N MET A 10 -8.40 -12.47 12.70
CA MET A 10 -9.43 -13.05 11.82
C MET A 10 -9.89 -14.37 12.46
N LEU A 11 -10.85 -14.30 13.38
CA LEU A 11 -11.54 -15.47 13.94
C LEU A 11 -12.81 -15.73 13.12
N ALA A 12 -12.70 -16.51 12.05
CA ALA A 12 -13.86 -17.00 11.32
C ALA A 12 -14.51 -18.13 12.12
N THR A 13 -15.55 -17.84 12.89
CA THR A 13 -16.43 -18.86 13.46
C THR A 13 -17.36 -19.38 12.37
N ALA A 14 -16.96 -20.46 11.71
CA ALA A 14 -17.85 -21.23 10.85
C ALA A 14 -18.87 -21.97 11.74
N LEU A 15 -20.01 -21.35 12.03
CA LEU A 15 -21.19 -22.08 12.45
C LEU A 15 -21.71 -22.84 11.22
N GLY A 16 -21.59 -24.16 11.30
CA GLY A 16 -21.95 -25.07 10.23
C GLY A 16 -23.40 -24.88 9.77
N VAL A 17 -23.55 -24.61 8.48
CA VAL A 17 -24.75 -24.98 7.73
C VAL A 17 -24.30 -25.90 6.60
N PHE A 18 -24.84 -27.10 6.68
CA PHE A 18 -24.71 -28.21 5.74
C PHE A 18 -25.06 -27.81 4.31
N GLY A 19 -24.20 -28.18 3.37
CA GLY A 19 -24.59 -28.55 2.00
C GLY A 19 -24.98 -27.41 1.05
N THR A 20 -24.09 -27.09 0.13
CA THR A 20 -24.29 -27.21 -1.34
C THR A 20 -22.97 -26.84 -2.01
N THR A 21 -22.75 -27.33 -3.23
CA THR A 21 -21.51 -27.20 -4.00
C THR A 21 -21.18 -25.75 -4.33
N PHE A 22 -20.29 -25.10 -3.56
CA PHE A 22 -19.88 -23.71 -3.77
C PHE A 22 -18.65 -23.62 -4.69
N THR A 23 -18.85 -23.76 -6.00
CA THR A 23 -17.89 -23.23 -6.99
C THR A 23 -18.38 -21.95 -7.67
N GLU A 24 -19.63 -21.53 -7.45
CA GLU A 24 -20.25 -20.41 -8.19
C GLU A 24 -20.38 -19.09 -7.43
N ASN A 25 -20.04 -19.02 -6.13
CA ASN A 25 -20.19 -17.80 -5.32
C ASN A 25 -18.91 -17.46 -4.54
N GLN A 26 -17.75 -17.41 -5.20
CA GLN A 26 -16.58 -16.84 -4.56
C GLN A 26 -16.81 -15.34 -4.37
N ALA A 27 -16.89 -14.88 -3.11
CA ALA A 27 -17.04 -13.47 -2.81
C ALA A 27 -15.92 -12.66 -3.49
N SER A 28 -16.25 -11.49 -4.04
CA SER A 28 -15.28 -10.57 -4.65
C SER A 28 -15.12 -9.34 -3.77
N ILE A 29 -13.89 -9.00 -3.42
CA ILE A 29 -13.53 -7.83 -2.63
C ILE A 29 -12.82 -6.85 -3.55
N LYS A 30 -13.32 -5.62 -3.62
CA LYS A 30 -12.66 -4.52 -4.32
C LYS A 30 -11.89 -3.69 -3.30
N VAL A 31 -10.62 -3.44 -3.58
CA VAL A 31 -9.72 -2.72 -2.68
C VAL A 31 -9.13 -1.54 -3.44
N GLY A 32 -9.48 -0.34 -3.00
CA GLY A 32 -8.96 0.92 -3.52
C GLY A 32 -7.58 1.22 -2.93
N VAL A 33 -6.58 1.28 -3.80
CA VAL A 33 -5.19 1.52 -3.42
C VAL A 33 -4.77 2.94 -3.75
N HIS A 34 -4.24 3.67 -2.78
CA HIS A 34 -3.51 4.93 -2.99
C HIS A 34 -2.01 4.66 -2.95
N LEU A 35 -1.31 5.11 -3.98
CA LEU A 35 0.15 4.98 -4.04
C LEU A 35 0.80 6.33 -3.74
N LEU A 36 1.71 6.33 -2.77
CA LEU A 36 2.53 7.48 -2.43
C LEU A 36 3.93 7.23 -2.96
N CYS A 37 4.40 8.11 -3.85
CA CYS A 37 5.74 8.03 -4.39
C CYS A 37 6.63 9.04 -3.68
N ASP A 38 7.62 8.54 -2.96
CA ASP A 38 8.63 9.41 -2.38
C ASP A 38 9.54 10.02 -3.47
N THR A 39 10.23 11.08 -3.11
CA THR A 39 11.16 11.76 -4.01
C THR A 39 12.33 10.86 -4.41
N SER A 40 12.72 9.88 -3.60
CA SER A 40 13.77 8.92 -3.95
C SER A 40 13.34 7.98 -5.08
N PHE A 41 12.10 7.50 -5.05
CA PHE A 41 11.45 6.68 -6.05
C PHE A 41 11.20 7.47 -7.33
N LEU A 42 10.72 8.70 -7.21
CA LEU A 42 10.55 9.57 -8.37
C LEU A 42 11.91 9.84 -9.04
N ALA A 43 12.98 10.09 -8.27
CA ALA A 43 14.33 10.26 -8.83
C ALA A 43 14.87 8.99 -9.49
N SER A 44 14.54 7.80 -8.97
CA SER A 44 15.01 6.53 -9.52
C SER A 44 14.27 6.12 -10.79
N ARG A 45 12.96 6.44 -10.89
CA ARG A 45 12.07 6.01 -11.99
C ARG A 45 11.77 7.08 -13.03
N ILE A 46 11.79 8.37 -12.67
CA ILE A 46 11.61 9.50 -13.59
C ILE A 46 12.99 10.05 -13.94
N LYS A 47 13.73 9.33 -14.79
CA LYS A 47 14.90 9.88 -15.46
C LYS A 47 14.45 10.51 -16.77
N PRO A 48 14.69 11.83 -16.99
CA PRO A 48 14.43 12.44 -18.29
C PRO A 48 15.15 11.64 -19.40
N PRO A 49 14.52 11.40 -20.56
CA PRO A 49 13.30 12.03 -21.06
C PRO A 49 12.02 11.16 -20.87
N ALA A 50 11.87 10.44 -19.76
CA ALA A 50 10.65 9.63 -19.55
C ALA A 50 9.41 10.53 -19.30
N PRO A 51 8.33 10.39 -20.08
CA PRO A 51 7.09 11.12 -19.83
C PRO A 51 6.44 10.63 -18.53
N VAL A 52 5.86 11.56 -17.75
CA VAL A 52 5.20 11.28 -16.45
C VAL A 52 4.16 10.15 -16.53
N SER A 53 3.52 9.95 -17.70
CA SER A 53 2.59 8.85 -17.96
C SER A 53 3.21 7.45 -17.76
N SER A 54 4.54 7.31 -17.90
CA SER A 54 5.22 6.02 -17.74
C SER A 54 5.15 5.48 -16.31
N VAL A 55 5.16 6.36 -15.29
CA VAL A 55 5.10 5.94 -13.89
C VAL A 55 3.72 5.41 -13.54
N GLN A 56 2.66 6.11 -13.94
CA GLN A 56 1.29 5.64 -13.68
C GLN A 56 1.03 4.29 -14.37
N THR A 57 1.49 4.11 -15.61
CA THR A 57 1.39 2.81 -16.30
C THR A 57 2.17 1.73 -15.54
N TYR A 58 3.40 2.01 -15.11
CA TYR A 58 4.21 1.07 -14.33
C TYR A 58 3.50 0.64 -13.04
N LEU A 59 2.91 1.59 -12.32
CA LEU A 59 2.20 1.32 -11.08
C LEU A 59 0.90 0.53 -11.29
N ASN A 60 0.17 0.81 -12.36
CA ASN A 60 -0.99 -0.01 -12.72
C ASN A 60 -0.60 -1.45 -13.06
N VAL A 61 0.51 -1.64 -13.80
CA VAL A 61 1.06 -2.98 -14.09
C VAL A 61 1.46 -3.69 -12.79
N MET A 62 2.09 -2.98 -11.85
CA MET A 62 2.45 -3.51 -10.54
C MET A 62 1.21 -3.99 -9.76
N LEU A 63 0.13 -3.20 -9.71
CA LEU A 63 -1.11 -3.58 -9.05
C LEU A 63 -1.76 -4.81 -9.71
N HIS A 64 -1.88 -4.83 -11.03
CA HIS A 64 -2.42 -6.00 -11.74
C HIS A 64 -1.56 -7.25 -11.56
N THR A 65 -0.24 -7.09 -11.42
CA THR A 65 0.66 -8.21 -11.12
C THR A 65 0.41 -8.72 -9.70
N ALA A 66 0.21 -7.83 -8.73
CA ALA A 66 -0.17 -8.21 -7.36
C ALA A 66 -1.52 -8.96 -7.32
N GLU A 67 -2.51 -8.53 -8.11
CA GLU A 67 -3.79 -9.25 -8.24
C GLU A 67 -3.61 -10.70 -8.69
N VAL A 68 -2.67 -10.96 -9.60
CA VAL A 68 -2.41 -12.33 -10.09
C VAL A 68 -1.95 -13.24 -8.95
N TYR A 69 -1.12 -12.75 -8.04
CA TYR A 69 -0.68 -13.53 -6.87
C TYR A 69 -1.85 -13.90 -5.94
N PHE A 70 -2.85 -13.04 -5.81
CA PHE A 70 -4.03 -13.35 -4.99
C PHE A 70 -4.94 -14.42 -5.61
N ARG A 71 -4.88 -14.64 -6.94
CA ARG A 71 -5.70 -15.67 -7.61
C ARG A 71 -5.31 -17.08 -7.25
N GLU A 72 -4.05 -17.30 -6.87
CA GLU A 72 -3.53 -18.61 -6.51
C GLU A 72 -3.79 -18.97 -5.03
N LEU A 73 -4.30 -18.02 -4.24
CA LEU A 73 -4.58 -18.20 -2.82
C LEU A 73 -6.02 -18.65 -2.59
N ASP A 74 -6.23 -19.44 -1.53
CA ASP A 74 -7.57 -19.83 -1.08
C ASP A 74 -8.23 -18.67 -0.29
N CYS A 75 -8.57 -17.61 -1.02
CA CYS A 75 -9.21 -16.41 -0.49
C CYS A 75 -10.32 -15.90 -1.43
N PRO A 76 -11.19 -14.98 -0.99
CA PRO A 76 -12.10 -14.27 -1.89
C PRO A 76 -11.35 -13.65 -3.07
N LYS A 77 -12.01 -13.49 -4.21
CA LYS A 77 -11.39 -12.83 -5.38
C LYS A 77 -11.09 -11.38 -5.02
N ILE A 78 -9.81 -11.00 -5.04
CA ILE A 78 -9.38 -9.63 -4.74
C ILE A 78 -9.17 -8.87 -6.05
N GLU A 79 -9.83 -7.71 -6.18
CA GLU A 79 -9.64 -6.76 -7.26
C GLU A 79 -9.03 -5.47 -6.69
N LEU A 80 -7.78 -5.19 -7.07
CA LEU A 80 -7.05 -3.98 -6.70
C LEU A 80 -7.23 -2.93 -7.78
N TYR A 81 -7.63 -1.72 -7.40
CA TYR A 81 -7.71 -0.61 -8.34
C TYR A 81 -7.03 0.63 -7.77
N LEU A 82 -6.38 1.40 -8.65
CA LEU A 82 -5.71 2.63 -8.26
C LEU A 82 -6.75 3.73 -8.01
N VAL A 83 -6.85 4.18 -6.76
CA VAL A 83 -7.68 5.34 -6.37
C VAL A 83 -6.97 6.64 -6.73
N GLY A 84 -5.65 6.70 -6.45
CA GLY A 84 -4.88 7.90 -6.68
C GLY A 84 -3.38 7.69 -6.54
N LEU A 85 -2.66 8.68 -7.06
CA LEU A 85 -1.21 8.80 -6.93
C LEU A 85 -0.91 10.12 -6.22
N TYR A 86 -0.10 10.07 -5.17
CA TYR A 86 0.40 11.26 -4.50
C TYR A 86 1.92 11.25 -4.50
N ASN A 87 2.51 12.26 -5.12
CA ASN A 87 3.95 12.49 -5.05
C ASN A 87 4.22 13.30 -3.78
N THR A 88 4.96 12.73 -2.84
CA THR A 88 5.30 13.43 -1.59
C THR A 88 6.35 14.51 -1.84
N THR A 89 6.38 15.49 -0.95
CA THR A 89 7.46 16.48 -0.90
C THR A 89 8.51 16.06 0.12
N LYS A 90 9.69 16.68 0.08
CA LYS A 90 10.71 16.49 1.12
C LYS A 90 10.21 16.93 2.51
N GLU A 91 9.29 17.87 2.55
CA GLU A 91 8.66 18.35 3.79
C GLU A 91 7.68 17.32 4.34
N ASP A 92 6.89 16.67 3.48
CA ASP A 92 6.04 15.54 3.87
C ASP A 92 6.91 14.40 4.43
N GLU A 93 7.95 14.01 3.68
CA GLU A 93 8.85 12.90 4.02
C GLU A 93 9.54 13.09 5.37
N LYS A 94 9.98 14.31 5.72
CA LYS A 94 10.59 14.60 7.04
C LYS A 94 9.68 14.30 8.23
N THR A 95 8.37 14.19 8.02
CA THR A 95 7.43 13.90 9.11
C THR A 95 7.31 12.41 9.40
N PHE A 96 7.63 11.55 8.44
CA PHE A 96 7.43 10.11 8.58
C PHE A 96 8.64 9.24 8.25
N GLU A 97 9.56 9.68 7.40
CA GLU A 97 10.76 8.92 7.06
C GLU A 97 11.80 9.03 8.18
N VAL A 98 12.21 7.87 8.69
CA VAL A 98 13.33 7.74 9.62
C VAL A 98 14.47 7.09 8.87
N THR A 99 15.57 7.82 8.73
CA THR A 99 16.75 7.33 8.00
C THR A 99 18.02 7.45 8.83
N GLU A 100 18.87 6.44 8.74
CA GLU A 100 20.22 6.43 9.30
C GLU A 100 21.26 6.45 8.17
N THR A 101 22.34 7.18 8.36
CA THR A 101 23.45 7.22 7.39
C THR A 101 24.58 6.35 7.89
N ASN A 102 24.98 5.36 7.10
CA ASN A 102 26.07 4.45 7.43
C ASN A 102 26.97 4.18 6.21
N TYR A 103 28.28 4.39 6.34
CA TYR A 103 29.29 4.18 5.28
C TYR A 103 28.83 4.65 3.89
N ASP A 104 28.43 5.92 3.77
CA ASP A 104 27.97 6.59 2.54
C ASP A 104 26.62 6.14 1.96
N ALA A 105 25.90 5.26 2.65
CA ALA A 105 24.55 4.84 2.29
C ALA A 105 23.51 5.35 3.30
N ILE A 106 22.32 5.70 2.78
CA ILE A 106 21.16 6.09 3.56
C ILE A 106 20.25 4.87 3.67
N TYR A 107 20.01 4.42 4.91
CA TYR A 107 19.12 3.31 5.24
C TYR A 107 17.87 3.86 5.89
N MET A 108 16.71 3.37 5.48
CA MET A 108 15.43 3.66 6.08
C MET A 108 15.17 2.66 7.21
N ASP A 109 14.86 3.17 8.40
CA ASP A 109 14.30 2.34 9.45
C ASP A 109 12.86 2.01 9.08
N GLY A 110 12.68 0.82 8.49
CA GLY A 110 11.39 0.35 7.99
C GLY A 110 10.29 0.37 9.06
N PRO A 111 10.48 -0.28 10.22
CA PRO A 111 9.47 -0.28 11.29
C PRO A 111 9.09 1.11 11.81
N PHE A 112 10.05 1.99 12.08
CA PHE A 112 9.75 3.33 12.58
C PHE A 112 9.12 4.20 11.50
N THR A 113 9.61 4.11 10.25
CA THR A 113 9.03 4.84 9.13
C THR A 113 7.58 4.42 8.90
N LEU A 114 7.28 3.12 8.96
CA LEU A 114 5.91 2.62 8.81
C LEU A 114 4.98 3.17 9.88
N ALA A 115 5.42 3.22 11.15
CA ALA A 115 4.63 3.72 12.26
C ALA A 115 4.30 5.21 12.11
N LEU A 116 5.30 6.04 11.78
CA LEU A 116 5.09 7.48 11.58
C LEU A 116 4.31 7.77 10.30
N PHE A 117 4.51 6.97 9.25
CA PHE A 117 3.77 7.08 8.00
C PHE A 117 2.28 6.83 8.23
N GLN A 118 1.95 5.78 8.99
CA GLN A 118 0.58 5.50 9.38
C GLN A 118 -0.04 6.70 10.13
N GLU A 119 0.66 7.25 11.13
CA GLU A 119 0.16 8.42 11.88
C GLU A 119 -0.07 9.62 10.96
N TRP A 120 0.88 9.90 10.06
CA TRP A 120 0.79 11.00 9.12
C TRP A 120 -0.38 10.85 8.14
N VAL A 121 -0.58 9.64 7.57
CA VAL A 121 -1.72 9.32 6.69
C VAL A 121 -3.03 9.57 7.41
N GLU A 122 -3.19 9.03 8.63
CA GLU A 122 -4.40 9.18 9.44
C GLU A 122 -4.69 10.64 9.80
N ARG A 123 -3.66 11.41 10.16
CA ARG A 123 -3.80 12.83 10.52
C ARG A 123 -4.10 13.72 9.32
N SER A 124 -3.63 13.37 8.13
CA SER A 124 -3.82 14.17 6.93
C SER A 124 -5.28 14.21 6.47
N GLY A 125 -6.03 13.11 6.69
CA GLY A 125 -7.38 12.92 6.14
C GLY A 125 -7.44 12.90 4.61
N LYS A 126 -6.30 12.98 3.91
CA LYS A 126 -6.22 13.08 2.44
C LYS A 126 -6.63 11.81 1.71
N PHE A 127 -6.57 10.67 2.41
CA PHE A 127 -6.67 9.33 1.81
C PHE A 127 -7.89 8.54 2.31
N ASN A 128 -8.90 9.22 2.86
CA ASN A 128 -10.09 8.59 3.46
C ASN A 128 -10.94 7.77 2.46
N GLU A 129 -10.79 8.02 1.16
CA GLU A 129 -11.47 7.28 0.10
C GLU A 129 -10.73 5.99 -0.31
N SER A 130 -9.55 5.74 0.26
CA SER A 130 -8.69 4.61 -0.07
C SER A 130 -8.77 3.54 1.02
N ASP A 131 -8.85 2.27 0.62
CA ASP A 131 -8.84 1.14 1.54
C ASP A 131 -7.42 0.83 2.03
N ILE A 132 -6.42 1.04 1.16
CA ILE A 132 -5.00 0.83 1.44
C ILE A 132 -4.19 2.01 0.92
N VAL A 133 -3.20 2.45 1.69
CA VAL A 133 -2.21 3.45 1.30
C VAL A 133 -0.82 2.81 1.34
N ILE A 134 -0.07 2.87 0.24
CA ILE A 134 1.25 2.25 0.11
C ILE A 134 2.30 3.32 -0.19
N LEU A 135 3.35 3.37 0.64
CA LEU A 135 4.54 4.16 0.36
C LEU A 135 5.48 3.38 -0.56
N LEU A 136 5.88 4.01 -1.67
CA LEU A 136 6.88 3.52 -2.61
C LEU A 136 8.15 4.36 -2.45
N THR A 137 9.23 3.69 -2.05
CA THR A 137 10.54 4.30 -1.83
C THR A 137 11.64 3.54 -2.56
N SER A 138 12.73 4.23 -2.89
CA SER A 138 13.99 3.62 -3.36
C SER A 138 15.09 3.64 -2.28
N CYS A 139 14.77 4.02 -1.05
CA CYS A 139 15.67 3.89 0.09
C CYS A 139 15.92 2.41 0.41
N LEU A 140 17.13 2.10 0.84
CA LEU A 140 17.50 0.77 1.32
C LEU A 140 16.90 0.56 2.72
N ILE A 141 16.45 -0.65 3.03
CA ILE A 141 15.95 -1.06 4.36
C ILE A 141 16.94 -2.06 4.96
#